data_AF-A0A9D9X2W7-F1
#
_entry.id   AF-A0A9D9X2W7-F1
#
_cell.length_a   1.000
_cell.length_b   1.000
_cell.length_c   1.000
_cell.angle_alpha   90.00
_cell.angle_beta   90.00
_cell.angle_gamma   90.00
#
_symmetry.space_group_name_H-M   'P 1'
#
loop_
_entity.id
_entity.type
_entity.pdbx_description
1 polymer ?
#
loop_
_entity_poly.entity_id
_entity_poly.type
_entity_poly.pdbx_seq_one_letter_code
_entity_poly.pdbx_strand_id
1 'polypeptide(L)'
;MLSVRLLGFLLPALVLAFSLLFAVLMHAPGAEPLYQEHNLLENAQLAALACSFAAFAAHFLASREHWERWLHSLLCLITLAMLCRESDLKQLLAIGTSAQFAAVLFSGILYPALIVYALTSAVRLDATDRRTVRKFLASTPGLLLSSSALLLLFALLLDKSILRLIEPNRLIEEIAELGAYLFMLIAGFLSLDARQRILSL
;
A
#
# COMPACT_ATOMS: atom_id res chain seq x y z
N MET A 1 7.61 -25.76 -12.89
CA MET A 1 7.95 -24.82 -11.80
C MET A 1 7.88 -23.41 -12.38
N LEU A 2 6.77 -22.68 -12.17
CA LEU A 2 6.76 -21.23 -12.48
C LEU A 2 7.80 -20.58 -11.57
N SER A 3 8.79 -19.90 -12.13
CA SER A 3 9.78 -19.21 -11.29
C SER A 3 9.07 -18.15 -10.44
N VAL A 4 9.50 -17.97 -9.19
CA VAL A 4 9.02 -16.91 -8.27
C VAL A 4 9.07 -15.54 -8.95
N ARG A 5 10.00 -15.35 -9.89
CA ARG A 5 10.12 -14.17 -10.75
C ARG A 5 8.93 -14.02 -11.72
N LEU A 6 8.52 -15.11 -12.37
CA LEU A 6 7.35 -15.10 -13.25
C LEU A 6 6.08 -14.80 -12.44
N LEU A 7 5.97 -15.36 -11.23
CA LEU A 7 4.88 -15.07 -10.31
C LEU A 7 4.87 -13.59 -9.90
N GLY A 8 6.04 -13.02 -9.58
CA GLY A 8 6.20 -11.62 -9.21
C GLY A 8 5.87 -10.61 -10.32
N PHE A 9 5.81 -11.02 -11.59
CA PHE A 9 5.33 -10.19 -12.71
C PHE A 9 3.89 -10.53 -13.13
N LEU A 10 3.52 -11.81 -13.12
CA LEU A 10 2.18 -12.26 -13.48
C LEU A 10 1.14 -11.85 -12.44
N LEU A 11 1.44 -11.92 -11.13
CA LEU A 11 0.47 -11.54 -10.11
C LEU A 11 0.09 -10.05 -10.22
N PRO A 12 1.04 -9.10 -10.29
CA PRO A 12 0.70 -7.69 -10.50
C PRO A 12 -0.09 -7.44 -11.78
N ALA A 13 0.31 -8.07 -12.89
CA ALA A 13 -0.36 -7.92 -14.17
C ALA A 13 -1.76 -8.53 -14.17
N LEU A 14 -1.95 -9.68 -13.51
CA LEU A 14 -3.25 -10.32 -13.33
C LEU A 14 -4.14 -9.50 -12.41
N VAL A 15 -3.64 -9.02 -11.28
CA VAL A 15 -4.37 -8.12 -10.38
C VAL A 15 -4.81 -6.89 -11.15
N LEU A 16 -3.91 -6.21 -11.87
CA LEU A 16 -4.24 -5.03 -12.66
C LEU A 16 -5.25 -5.35 -13.80
N ALA A 17 -5.10 -6.49 -14.48
CA ALA A 17 -5.99 -6.92 -15.55
C ALA A 17 -7.39 -7.29 -15.01
N PHE A 18 -7.47 -7.98 -13.87
CA PHE A 18 -8.73 -8.27 -13.20
C PHE A 18 -9.37 -6.98 -12.68
N SER A 19 -8.61 -6.09 -12.06
CA SER A 19 -9.03 -4.74 -11.64
C SER A 19 -9.65 -3.94 -12.78
N LEU A 20 -8.98 -3.88 -13.94
CA LEU A 20 -9.47 -3.18 -15.13
C LEU A 20 -10.69 -3.86 -15.76
N LEU A 21 -10.68 -5.19 -15.84
CA LEU A 21 -11.81 -5.96 -16.36
C LEU A 21 -13.05 -5.76 -15.47
N PHE A 22 -12.87 -5.76 -14.16
CA PHE A 22 -13.94 -5.51 -13.20
C PHE A 22 -14.46 -4.07 -13.34
N ALA A 23 -13.59 -3.07 -13.44
CA ALA A 23 -13.98 -1.68 -13.69
C ALA A 23 -14.81 -1.53 -14.99
N VAL A 24 -14.45 -2.23 -16.07
CA VAL A 24 -15.21 -2.23 -17.33
C VAL A 24 -16.57 -2.93 -17.18
N LEU A 25 -16.61 -4.07 -16.48
CA LEU A 25 -17.85 -4.81 -16.23
C LEU A 25 -18.84 -4.03 -15.35
N MET A 26 -18.35 -3.13 -14.50
CA MET A 26 -19.17 -2.29 -13.63
C MET A 26 -19.88 -1.15 -14.37
N HIS A 27 -19.46 -0.82 -15.59
CA HIS A 27 -20.21 0.07 -16.48
C HIS A 27 -21.29 -0.68 -17.29
N ALA A 28 -21.41 -2.01 -17.13
CA ALA A 28 -22.50 -2.75 -17.74
C ALA A 28 -23.82 -2.52 -16.95
N PRO A 29 -24.96 -2.38 -17.65
CA PRO A 29 -26.25 -2.21 -16.99
C PRO A 29 -26.58 -3.43 -16.10
N GLY A 30 -26.92 -3.20 -14.83
CA GLY A 30 -27.25 -4.24 -13.85
C GLY A 30 -26.16 -4.57 -12.81
N ALA A 31 -25.06 -3.81 -12.75
CA ALA A 31 -23.95 -4.04 -11.82
C ALA A 31 -24.20 -3.58 -10.35
N GLU A 32 -25.40 -3.10 -10.02
CA GLU A 32 -25.80 -2.65 -8.67
C GLU A 32 -25.54 -3.65 -7.53
N PRO A 33 -25.66 -4.99 -7.71
CA PRO A 33 -25.38 -5.95 -6.65
C PRO A 33 -23.90 -6.00 -6.23
N LEU A 34 -22.98 -5.66 -7.13
CA LEU A 34 -21.53 -5.66 -6.86
C LEU A 34 -21.10 -4.52 -5.93
N TYR A 35 -21.89 -3.44 -5.83
CA TYR A 35 -21.65 -2.36 -4.88
C TYR A 35 -21.93 -2.74 -3.42
N GLN A 36 -22.68 -3.82 -3.15
CA GLN A 36 -23.00 -4.24 -1.79
C GLN A 36 -21.87 -5.08 -1.13
N GLU A 37 -20.88 -5.54 -1.90
CA GLU A 37 -19.73 -6.31 -1.38
C GLU A 37 -18.56 -5.44 -0.88
N HIS A 38 -18.81 -4.17 -0.64
CA HIS A 38 -17.82 -3.19 -0.19
C HIS A 38 -16.95 -3.64 0.98
N ASN A 39 -17.59 -4.28 1.98
CA ASN A 39 -16.91 -4.77 3.16
C ASN A 39 -15.87 -5.86 2.83
N LEU A 40 -16.05 -6.63 1.75
CA LEU A 40 -15.07 -7.66 1.36
C LEU A 40 -13.81 -7.01 0.75
N LEU A 41 -13.97 -5.96 -0.06
CA LEU A 41 -12.85 -5.22 -0.63
C LEU A 41 -12.05 -4.48 0.44
N GLU A 42 -12.72 -3.77 1.35
CA GLU A 42 -12.06 -3.10 2.49
C GLU A 42 -11.28 -4.11 3.36
N ASN A 43 -11.88 -5.28 3.66
CA ASN A 43 -11.18 -6.33 4.42
C ASN A 43 -9.98 -6.90 3.64
N ALA A 44 -10.09 -7.06 2.32
CA ALA A 44 -8.98 -7.53 1.49
C ALA A 44 -7.83 -6.51 1.45
N GLN A 45 -8.15 -5.22 1.36
CA GLN A 45 -7.19 -4.13 1.44
C GLN A 45 -6.45 -4.13 2.80
N LEU A 46 -7.19 -4.22 3.91
CA LEU A 46 -6.62 -4.30 5.26
C LEU A 46 -5.72 -5.53 5.42
N ALA A 47 -6.15 -6.70 4.92
CA ALA A 47 -5.33 -7.90 4.94
C ALA A 47 -4.04 -7.75 4.12
N ALA A 48 -4.12 -7.13 2.93
CA ALA A 48 -2.96 -6.86 2.08
C ALA A 48 -1.97 -5.89 2.77
N LEU A 49 -2.48 -4.82 3.40
CA LEU A 49 -1.68 -3.87 4.17
C LEU A 49 -1.01 -4.53 5.38
N ALA A 50 -1.75 -5.34 6.14
CA ALA A 50 -1.21 -6.06 7.30
C ALA A 50 -0.11 -7.06 6.89
N CYS A 51 -0.32 -7.80 5.80
CA CYS A 51 0.69 -8.71 5.28
C CYS A 51 1.92 -7.96 4.74
N SER A 52 1.72 -6.79 4.11
CA SER A 52 2.82 -5.95 3.62
C SER A 52 3.67 -5.43 4.77
N PHE A 53 3.01 -4.92 5.82
CA PHE A 53 3.66 -4.49 7.06
C PHE A 53 4.47 -5.64 7.68
N ALA A 54 3.88 -6.84 7.80
CA ALA A 54 4.57 -8.00 8.34
C ALA A 54 5.81 -8.38 7.51
N ALA A 55 5.70 -8.33 6.18
CA ALA A 55 6.84 -8.59 5.28
C ALA A 55 7.96 -7.56 5.50
N PHE A 56 7.66 -6.25 5.47
CA PHE A 56 8.66 -5.21 5.71
C PHE A 56 9.23 -5.25 7.13
N ALA A 57 8.44 -5.62 8.15
CA ALA A 57 8.91 -5.77 9.51
C ALA A 57 9.88 -6.96 9.65
N ALA A 58 9.55 -8.11 9.04
CA ALA A 58 10.46 -9.25 8.98
C ALA A 58 11.80 -8.86 8.32
N HIS A 59 11.74 -8.04 7.28
CA HIS A 59 12.94 -7.49 6.63
C HIS A 59 13.75 -6.56 7.51
N PHE A 60 13.08 -5.63 8.18
CA PHE A 60 13.71 -4.72 9.11
C PHE A 60 14.52 -5.50 10.16
N LEU A 61 13.93 -6.57 10.72
CA LEU A 61 14.58 -7.43 11.71
C LEU A 61 15.75 -8.25 11.13
N ALA A 62 15.65 -8.67 9.87
CA ALA A 62 16.70 -9.43 9.18
C ALA A 62 17.84 -8.57 8.61
N SER A 63 17.62 -7.26 8.46
CA SER A 63 18.55 -6.32 7.82
C SER A 63 19.81 -6.12 8.66
N ARG A 64 20.98 -6.29 8.04
CA ARG A 64 22.28 -6.06 8.69
C ARG A 64 22.86 -4.70 8.36
N GLU A 65 22.52 -4.16 7.19
CA GLU A 65 23.01 -2.86 6.76
C GLU A 65 22.12 -1.74 7.29
N HIS A 66 22.75 -0.62 7.63
CA HIS A 66 22.05 0.54 8.17
C HIS A 66 21.03 1.09 7.15
N TRP A 67 21.41 1.18 5.88
CA TRP A 67 20.53 1.69 4.81
C TRP A 67 19.25 0.83 4.68
N GLU A 68 19.40 -0.51 4.68
CA GLU A 68 18.28 -1.43 4.56
C GLU A 68 17.31 -1.26 5.73
N ARG A 69 17.81 -1.09 6.96
CA ARG A 69 16.95 -0.85 8.14
C ARG A 69 16.16 0.45 8.00
N TRP A 70 16.78 1.52 7.50
CA TRP A 70 16.08 2.78 7.29
C TRP A 70 15.01 2.68 6.21
N LEU A 71 15.29 2.00 5.10
CA LEU A 71 14.31 1.76 4.05
C LEU A 71 13.12 0.94 4.56
N HIS A 72 13.37 -0.20 5.21
CA HIS A 72 12.27 -1.05 5.69
C HIS A 72 11.49 -0.40 6.83
N SER A 73 12.15 0.38 7.70
CA SER A 73 11.47 1.21 8.69
C SER A 73 10.52 2.22 8.02
N LEU A 74 10.98 2.93 7.00
CA LEU A 74 10.16 3.83 6.19
C LEU A 74 8.94 3.11 5.59
N LEU A 75 9.15 1.95 4.99
CA LEU A 75 8.07 1.16 4.38
C LEU A 75 7.06 0.68 5.43
N CYS A 76 7.52 0.22 6.60
CA CYS A 76 6.65 -0.11 7.73
C CYS A 76 5.79 1.07 8.16
N LEU A 77 6.39 2.26 8.30
CA LEU A 77 5.67 3.48 8.69
C LEU A 77 4.61 3.88 7.67
N ILE A 78 4.93 3.78 6.37
CA ILE A 78 3.97 4.05 5.30
C ILE A 78 2.82 3.04 5.35
N THR A 79 3.11 1.74 5.45
CA THR A 79 2.05 0.71 5.54
C THR A 79 1.19 0.88 6.78
N LEU A 80 1.78 1.25 7.91
CA LEU A 80 1.05 1.49 9.15
C LEU A 80 0.18 2.74 9.06
N ALA A 81 0.68 3.81 8.43
CA ALA A 81 -0.11 5.01 8.17
C ALA A 81 -1.32 4.70 7.29
N MET A 82 -1.13 3.93 6.21
CA MET A 82 -2.23 3.50 5.36
C MET A 82 -3.21 2.60 6.11
N LEU A 83 -2.72 1.66 6.92
CA LEU A 83 -3.58 0.81 7.74
C LEU A 83 -4.40 1.64 8.74
N CYS A 84 -3.84 2.70 9.33
CA CYS A 84 -4.58 3.64 10.20
C CYS A 84 -5.62 4.47 9.45
N ARG A 85 -5.39 4.77 8.16
CA ARG A 85 -6.33 5.48 7.30
C ARG A 85 -7.50 4.58 6.89
N GLU A 86 -7.21 3.36 6.46
CA GLU A 86 -8.20 2.41 5.96
C GLU A 86 -8.98 1.70 7.07
N SER A 87 -8.37 1.49 8.24
CA SER A 87 -9.08 0.92 9.38
C SER A 87 -10.00 1.99 9.98
N ASP A 88 -11.29 1.94 9.65
CA ASP A 88 -12.28 2.82 10.25
C ASP A 88 -12.65 2.36 11.68
N LEU A 89 -11.63 2.33 12.55
CA LEU A 89 -11.71 1.88 13.94
C LEU A 89 -12.77 2.65 14.74
N LYS A 90 -13.05 3.91 14.39
CA LYS A 90 -14.07 4.74 15.05
C LYS A 90 -15.50 4.24 14.74
N GLN A 91 -15.74 3.56 13.62
CA GLN A 91 -17.04 2.98 13.29
C GLN A 91 -17.32 1.67 14.05
N LEU A 92 -16.26 0.96 14.45
CA LEU A 92 -16.36 -0.28 15.23
C LEU A 92 -16.56 -0.03 16.74
N LEU A 93 -16.48 1.22 17.18
CA LEU A 93 -16.56 1.61 18.59
C LEU A 93 -17.85 2.35 18.90
N ALA A 94 -18.45 2.03 20.05
CA ALA A 94 -19.69 2.66 20.47
C ALA A 94 -19.53 4.18 20.65
N ILE A 95 -20.52 4.93 20.16
CA ILE A 95 -20.51 6.40 20.15
C ILE A 95 -20.44 6.93 21.59
N GLY A 96 -19.57 7.90 21.84
CA GLY A 96 -19.42 8.56 23.14
C GLY A 96 -18.53 7.80 24.15
N THR A 97 -17.91 6.69 23.74
CA THR A 97 -16.97 5.96 24.59
C THR A 97 -15.57 6.59 24.60
N SER A 98 -14.83 6.40 25.69
CA SER A 98 -13.41 6.77 25.78
C SER A 98 -12.55 6.08 24.72
N ALA A 99 -12.94 4.86 24.31
CA ALA A 99 -12.31 4.14 23.22
C ALA A 99 -12.51 4.84 21.87
N GLN A 100 -13.73 5.31 21.56
CA GLN A 100 -13.99 6.09 20.35
C GLN A 100 -13.18 7.40 20.36
N PHE A 101 -13.12 8.09 21.50
CA PHE A 101 -12.32 9.32 21.64
C PHE A 101 -10.82 9.06 21.43
N ALA A 102 -10.31 7.95 21.98
CA ALA A 102 -8.95 7.50 21.74
C ALA A 102 -8.71 7.17 20.26
N ALA A 103 -9.64 6.52 19.56
CA ALA A 103 -9.54 6.24 18.12
C ALA A 103 -9.56 7.52 17.26
N VAL A 104 -10.36 8.53 17.64
CA VAL A 104 -10.36 9.84 16.98
C VAL A 104 -9.03 10.57 17.20
N LEU A 105 -8.49 10.56 18.42
CA LEU A 105 -7.16 11.13 18.69
C LEU A 105 -6.05 10.37 17.97
N PHE A 106 -6.14 9.04 17.93
CA PHE A 106 -5.19 8.18 17.24
C PHE A 106 -5.17 8.49 15.74
N SER A 107 -6.33 8.51 15.08
CA SER A 107 -6.44 8.88 13.67
C SER A 107 -6.07 10.35 13.40
N GLY A 108 -6.39 11.28 14.30
CA GLY A 108 -6.11 12.70 14.14
C GLY A 108 -4.66 13.12 14.41
N ILE A 109 -3.89 12.35 15.19
CA ILE A 109 -2.52 12.71 15.60
C ILE A 109 -1.50 11.70 15.09
N LEU A 110 -1.76 10.40 15.25
CA LEU A 110 -0.78 9.37 14.89
C LEU A 110 -0.61 9.31 13.37
N TYR A 111 -1.68 9.34 12.60
CA TYR A 111 -1.58 9.27 11.14
C TYR A 111 -0.71 10.43 10.57
N PRO A 112 -0.96 11.71 10.89
CA PRO A 112 -0.08 12.80 10.48
C PRO A 112 1.37 12.63 10.98
N ALA A 113 1.55 12.18 12.23
CA ALA A 113 2.89 11.96 12.78
C ALA A 113 3.66 10.86 12.02
N LEU A 114 2.99 9.76 11.67
CA LEU A 114 3.58 8.67 10.86
C LEU A 114 3.97 9.16 9.47
N ILE A 115 3.12 9.96 8.82
CA ILE A 115 3.43 10.55 7.51
C ILE A 115 4.62 11.50 7.57
N VAL A 116 4.66 12.41 8.55
CA VAL A 116 5.80 13.33 8.75
C VAL A 116 7.09 12.55 9.00
N TYR A 117 7.02 11.50 9.83
CA TYR A 117 8.18 10.67 10.13
C TYR A 117 8.63 9.84 8.91
N ALA A 118 7.71 9.35 8.10
CA ALA A 118 8.00 8.70 6.82
C ALA A 118 8.68 9.67 5.85
N LEU A 119 8.12 10.86 5.65
CA LEU A 119 8.70 11.87 4.73
C LEU A 119 10.11 12.27 5.17
N THR A 120 10.32 12.56 6.45
CA THR A 120 11.65 12.92 6.98
C THR A 120 12.64 11.77 6.83
N SER A 121 12.21 10.53 7.04
CA SER A 121 13.05 9.33 6.81
C SER A 121 13.42 9.16 5.33
N ALA A 122 12.47 9.40 4.42
CA ALA A 122 12.72 9.34 2.97
C ALA A 122 13.73 10.40 2.52
N VAL A 123 13.60 11.64 2.99
CA VAL A 123 14.54 12.73 2.70
C VAL A 123 15.94 12.41 3.22
N ARG A 124 16.04 11.88 4.45
CA ARG A 124 17.33 11.44 5.03
C ARG A 124 17.95 10.30 4.22
N LEU A 125 17.14 9.35 3.76
CA LEU A 125 17.62 8.22 2.97
C LEU A 125 18.24 8.69 1.65
N ASP A 126 17.55 9.57 0.91
CA ASP A 126 18.06 10.13 -0.36
C ASP A 126 19.32 10.99 -0.15
N ALA A 127 19.35 11.80 0.91
CA ALA A 127 20.51 12.64 1.23
C ALA A 127 21.75 11.83 1.62
N THR A 128 21.57 10.68 2.28
CA THR A 128 22.69 9.88 2.80
C THR A 128 23.27 8.94 1.75
N ASP A 129 22.44 8.31 0.92
CA ASP A 129 22.92 7.36 -0.10
C ASP A 129 22.04 7.34 -1.36
N ARG A 130 22.10 8.46 -2.08
CA ARG A 130 21.34 8.68 -3.32
C ARG A 130 21.57 7.61 -4.39
N ARG A 131 22.79 7.07 -4.48
CA ARG A 131 23.14 6.07 -5.50
C ARG A 131 22.43 4.75 -5.22
N THR A 132 22.47 4.28 -3.98
CA THR A 132 21.80 3.05 -3.56
C THR A 132 20.29 3.18 -3.65
N VAL A 133 19.72 4.34 -3.25
CA VAL A 133 18.28 4.63 -3.41
C VAL A 133 17.86 4.55 -4.88
N ARG A 134 18.60 5.16 -5.81
CA ARG A 134 18.31 5.06 -7.25
C ARG A 134 18.41 3.64 -7.79
N LYS A 135 19.44 2.89 -7.39
CA LYS A 135 19.57 1.46 -7.74
C LYS A 135 18.37 0.66 -7.23
N PHE A 136 17.91 0.93 -6.00
CA PHE A 136 16.74 0.30 -5.43
C PHE A 136 15.46 0.66 -6.20
N LEU A 137 15.22 1.94 -6.51
CA LEU A 137 14.06 2.37 -7.28
C LEU A 137 14.02 1.74 -8.69
N ALA A 138 15.18 1.47 -9.29
CA ALA A 138 15.30 0.76 -10.56
C ALA A 138 15.18 -0.78 -10.44
N SER A 139 15.20 -1.33 -9.22
CA SER A 139 15.03 -2.77 -8.98
C SER A 139 13.54 -3.16 -9.05
N THR A 140 13.26 -4.46 -9.23
CA THR A 140 11.87 -4.95 -9.31
C THR A 140 11.01 -4.54 -8.11
N PRO A 141 11.46 -4.70 -6.84
CA PRO A 141 10.71 -4.18 -5.69
C PRO A 141 10.48 -2.66 -5.73
N GLY A 142 11.49 -1.89 -6.13
CA GLY A 142 11.38 -0.43 -6.24
C GLY A 142 10.38 0.03 -7.30
N LEU A 143 10.35 -0.65 -8.45
CA LEU A 143 9.36 -0.40 -9.51
C LEU A 143 7.94 -0.72 -9.05
N LEU A 144 7.74 -1.80 -8.31
CA LEU A 144 6.44 -2.15 -7.73
C LEU A 144 5.98 -1.11 -6.71
N LEU A 145 6.87 -0.66 -5.81
CA LEU A 145 6.56 0.38 -4.83
C LEU A 145 6.27 1.73 -5.50
N SER A 146 7.01 2.08 -6.57
CA SER A 146 6.73 3.30 -7.35
C SER A 146 5.38 3.22 -8.05
N SER A 147 5.04 2.04 -8.60
CA SER A 147 3.74 1.80 -9.22
C SER A 147 2.60 1.84 -8.21
N SER A 148 2.82 1.30 -7.00
CA SER A 148 1.89 1.39 -5.89
C SER A 148 1.62 2.85 -5.51
N ALA A 149 2.66 3.68 -5.38
CA ALA A 149 2.50 5.10 -5.11
C ALA A 149 1.70 5.83 -6.20
N LEU A 150 1.94 5.52 -7.47
CA LEU A 150 1.16 6.08 -8.59
C LEU A 150 -0.31 5.65 -8.55
N LEU A 151 -0.60 4.40 -8.21
CA LEU A 151 -1.98 3.90 -8.05
C LEU A 151 -2.69 4.58 -6.87
N LEU A 152 -2.02 4.79 -5.74
CA LEU A 152 -2.58 5.52 -4.60
C LEU A 152 -2.82 7.00 -4.93
N LEU A 153 -1.92 7.63 -5.69
CA LEU A 153 -2.15 9.00 -6.18
C LEU A 153 -3.34 9.05 -7.15
N PHE A 154 -3.49 8.05 -8.02
CA PHE A 154 -4.64 7.93 -8.90
C PHE A 154 -5.94 7.74 -8.12
N ALA A 155 -5.95 6.85 -7.12
CA ALA A 155 -7.09 6.66 -6.23
C ALA A 155 -7.45 7.96 -5.49
N LEU A 156 -6.46 8.67 -4.95
CA LEU A 156 -6.67 9.97 -4.30
C LEU A 156 -7.30 11.01 -5.23
N LEU A 157 -6.94 11.02 -6.52
CA LEU A 157 -7.57 11.91 -7.49
C LEU A 157 -9.03 11.53 -7.77
N LEU A 158 -9.40 10.26 -7.60
CA LEU A 158 -10.78 9.77 -7.75
C LEU A 158 -11.62 9.98 -6.49
N ASP A 159 -10.99 10.19 -5.33
CA ASP A 159 -11.66 10.44 -4.06
C ASP A 159 -12.71 11.56 -4.21
N LYS A 160 -13.92 11.22 -3.77
CA LYS A 160 -15.11 12.09 -3.77
C LYS A 160 -14.87 13.40 -3.03
N SER A 161 -13.93 13.44 -2.07
CA SER A 161 -13.58 14.65 -1.32
C SER A 161 -12.95 15.74 -2.19
N ILE A 162 -12.29 15.36 -3.29
CA ILE A 162 -11.58 16.29 -4.18
C ILE A 162 -12.41 16.63 -5.43
N LEU A 163 -13.03 15.63 -6.07
CA LEU A 163 -13.75 15.84 -7.34
C LEU A 163 -15.27 15.73 -7.26
N ARG A 164 -15.87 15.47 -6.07
CA ARG A 164 -17.33 15.26 -5.90
C ARG A 164 -17.93 14.33 -6.96
N LEU A 165 -17.21 13.26 -7.31
CA LEU A 165 -17.64 12.34 -8.37
C LEU A 165 -18.66 11.33 -7.85
N ILE A 166 -19.55 10.92 -8.76
CA ILE A 166 -20.72 10.04 -8.54
C ILE A 166 -20.24 8.66 -8.05
N GLU A 167 -21.13 7.90 -7.39
CA GLU A 167 -20.93 6.53 -6.87
C GLU A 167 -20.14 5.53 -7.73
N PRO A 168 -20.17 5.51 -9.09
CA PRO A 168 -19.37 4.55 -9.85
C PRO A 168 -17.85 4.69 -9.71
N ASN A 169 -17.35 5.85 -9.30
CA ASN A 169 -15.91 6.07 -9.15
C ASN A 169 -15.33 5.50 -7.86
N ARG A 170 -16.17 5.22 -6.85
CA ARG A 170 -15.73 4.66 -5.56
C ARG A 170 -15.14 3.26 -5.70
N LEU A 171 -15.76 2.43 -6.55
CA LEU A 171 -15.24 1.09 -6.79
C LEU A 171 -13.90 1.12 -7.55
N ILE A 172 -13.72 2.07 -8.48
CA ILE A 172 -12.47 2.23 -9.22
C ILE A 172 -11.35 2.69 -8.26
N GLU A 173 -11.67 3.59 -7.33
CA GLU A 173 -10.79 4.01 -6.24
C GLU A 173 -10.35 2.81 -5.39
N GLU A 174 -11.29 2.03 -4.86
CA GLU A 174 -10.99 0.86 -4.01
C GLU A 174 -10.20 -0.22 -4.73
N ILE A 175 -10.49 -0.45 -6.01
CA ILE A 175 -9.74 -1.37 -6.86
C ILE A 175 -8.30 -0.87 -7.07
N ALA A 176 -8.11 0.44 -7.28
CA ALA A 176 -6.79 1.04 -7.43
C ALA A 176 -5.99 0.95 -6.12
N GLU A 177 -6.62 1.21 -4.97
CA GLU A 177 -6.00 1.05 -3.64
C GLU A 177 -5.62 -0.41 -3.37
N LEU A 178 -6.52 -1.36 -3.61
CA LEU A 178 -6.23 -2.79 -3.46
C LEU A 178 -5.06 -3.20 -4.35
N GLY A 179 -5.05 -2.77 -5.61
CA GLY A 179 -3.93 -3.00 -6.53
C GLY A 179 -2.61 -2.43 -6.00
N ALA A 180 -2.65 -1.21 -5.45
CA ALA A 180 -1.49 -0.59 -4.84
C ALA A 180 -0.97 -1.39 -3.64
N TYR A 181 -1.85 -1.85 -2.75
CA TYR A 181 -1.47 -2.63 -1.57
C TYR A 181 -0.94 -4.02 -1.94
N LEU A 182 -1.49 -4.65 -2.98
CA LEU A 182 -0.96 -5.90 -3.51
C LEU A 182 0.44 -5.71 -4.12
N PHE A 183 0.70 -4.58 -4.77
CA PHE A 183 2.06 -4.26 -5.25
C PHE A 183 3.04 -4.05 -4.10
N MET A 184 2.61 -3.40 -3.01
CA MET A 184 3.42 -3.29 -1.79
C MET A 184 3.71 -4.65 -1.18
N LEU A 185 2.72 -5.53 -1.10
CA LEU A 185 2.86 -6.88 -0.57
C LEU A 185 3.88 -7.69 -1.36
N ILE A 186 3.74 -7.68 -2.69
CA ILE A 186 4.64 -8.40 -3.60
C ILE A 186 6.05 -7.81 -3.51
N ALA A 187 6.19 -6.47 -3.43
CA ALA A 187 7.47 -5.84 -3.22
C ALA A 187 8.11 -6.28 -1.89
N GLY A 188 7.32 -6.37 -0.82
CA GLY A 188 7.73 -6.88 0.49
C GLY A 188 8.18 -8.34 0.46
N PHE A 189 7.59 -9.20 -0.36
CA PHE A 189 8.12 -10.56 -0.52
C PHE A 189 9.38 -10.60 -1.38
N LEU A 190 9.46 -9.79 -2.44
CA LEU A 190 10.60 -9.77 -3.36
C LEU A 190 11.84 -9.07 -2.76
N SER A 191 11.69 -8.22 -1.74
CA SER A 191 12.82 -7.68 -0.99
C SER A 191 13.64 -8.74 -0.25
N LEU A 192 13.11 -9.98 -0.06
CA LEU A 192 13.88 -11.14 0.44
C LEU A 192 14.98 -11.56 -0.53
N ASP A 193 14.72 -11.47 -1.82
CA ASP A 193 15.63 -11.95 -2.86
C ASP A 193 16.57 -10.85 -3.40
N ALA A 194 16.21 -9.58 -3.25
CA ALA A 194 16.96 -8.44 -3.81
C ALA A 194 18.35 -8.24 -3.16
N ARG A 195 18.52 -8.70 -1.92
CA ARG A 195 19.76 -8.61 -1.14
C ARG A 195 20.98 -9.21 -1.85
N GLN A 196 20.79 -10.29 -2.61
CA GLN A 196 21.89 -10.94 -3.35
C GLN A 196 22.29 -10.20 -4.63
N ARG A 197 21.40 -9.39 -5.24
CA ARG A 197 21.67 -8.76 -6.55
C ARG A 197 22.24 -7.35 -6.44
N ILE A 198 21.82 -6.56 -5.45
CA ILE A 198 22.29 -5.18 -5.28
C ILE A 198 23.79 -5.15 -4.91
N LEU A 199 24.28 -6.17 -4.20
CA LEU A 199 25.70 -6.31 -3.83
C LEU A 199 26.58 -6.91 -4.96
N SER A 200 25.97 -7.42 -6.03
CA SER A 200 26.69 -8.03 -7.17
C SER A 200 26.87 -7.09 -8.39
N LEU A 201 26.38 -5.84 -8.29
CA LEU A 201 26.40 -4.80 -9.34
C LEU A 201 27.02 -3.50 -8.83
#